data_AF-A0A1E8EZX3-F1
#
_entry.id   AF-A0A1E8EZX3-F1
#
_cell.length_a   1.000
_cell.length_b   1.000
_cell.length_c   1.000
_cell.angle_alpha   90.00
_cell.angle_beta   90.00
_cell.angle_gamma   90.00
#
_symmetry.space_group_name_H-M   'P 1'
#
loop_
_entity.id
_entity.type
_entity.pdbx_description
1 polymer ?
#
loop_
_entity_poly.entity_id
_entity_poly.type
_entity_poly.pdbx_seq_one_letter_code
_entity_poly.pdbx_strand_id
1 'polypeptide(L)' 'MKYCILMGSPHKNGNTFQLLKPFMEEIELHKIQYDLIWLYDKHIEPCTA' A
#
# COMPACT_ATOMS: atom_id res chain seq x y z
N MET A 1 11.83 9.18 -8.71
CA MET A 1 10.92 8.03 -8.93
C MET A 1 9.83 8.10 -7.87
N LYS A 2 8.62 7.64 -8.14
CA LYS A 2 7.50 7.62 -7.19
C LYS A 2 6.98 6.19 -7.08
N TYR A 3 6.81 5.68 -5.87
CA TYR A 3 6.24 4.35 -5.64
C TYR A 3 4.73 4.42 -5.42
N CYS A 4 4.01 3.40 -5.88
CA CYS A 4 2.58 3.25 -5.61
C CYS A 4 2.36 1.89 -4.96
N ILE A 5 1.86 1.89 -3.72
CA ILE A 5 1.61 0.70 -2.94
C ILE A 5 0.10 0.44 -2.92
N LEU A 6 -0.31 -0.70 -3.47
CA LEU A 6 -1.70 -1.14 -3.45
C LEU A 6 -1.89 -2.16 -2.33
N MET A 7 -2.57 -1.75 -1.26
CA MET A 7 -2.78 -2.57 -0.06
C MET A 7 -4.13 -3.28 -0.12
N GLY A 8 -4.09 -4.59 -0.37
CA GLY A 8 -5.28 -5.44 -0.48
C GLY A 8 -5.80 -6.00 0.84
N SER A 9 -4.99 -5.98 1.90
CA SER A 9 -5.42 -6.50 3.20
C SER A 9 -6.40 -5.53 3.87
N PRO A 10 -7.54 -6.01 4.40
CA PRO A 10 -8.52 -5.14 5.09
C PRO A 10 -8.03 -4.64 6.45
N HIS A 11 -7.09 -5.35 7.07
CA HIS A 11 -6.66 -5.07 8.44
C HIS A 11 -5.53 -4.04 8.46
N LYS A 12 -5.86 -2.80 8.85
CA LYS A 12 -4.90 -1.68 8.92
C LYS A 12 -3.74 -1.90 9.89
N ASN A 13 -3.94 -2.75 10.91
CA ASN A 13 -2.89 -3.15 11.86
C ASN A 13 -2.54 -4.64 11.76
N GLY A 14 -2.96 -5.33 10.70
CA GLY A 14 -2.71 -6.75 10.51
C GLY A 14 -1.28 -7.07 10.07
N ASN A 15 -0.94 -8.36 10.03
CA ASN A 15 0.39 -8.87 9.69
C ASN A 15 0.91 -8.31 8.35
N THR A 16 0.04 -8.22 7.33
CA THR A 16 0.42 -7.67 6.02
C THR A 16 0.92 -6.23 6.12
N PHE A 17 0.29 -5.38 6.95
CA PHE A 17 0.73 -4.00 7.13
C PHE A 17 2.05 -3.92 7.91
N GLN A 18 2.22 -4.78 8.94
CA GLN A 18 3.49 -4.84 9.66
C GLN A 18 4.65 -5.27 8.75
N LEU A 19 4.42 -6.18 7.80
CA LEU A 19 5.42 -6.57 6.82
C LEU A 19 5.73 -5.47 5.80
N LEU A 20 4.77 -4.58 5.52
CA LEU A 20 4.96 -3.45 4.62
C LEU A 20 5.78 -2.31 5.26
N LYS A 21 5.64 -2.09 6.57
CA LYS A 21 6.28 -0.97 7.29
C LYS A 21 7.79 -0.81 7.02
N PRO A 22 8.63 -1.87 7.10
CA PRO A 22 10.07 -1.71 6.85
C PRO A 22 10.39 -1.17 5.45
N PHE A 23 9.56 -1.48 4.45
CA PHE A 23 9.73 -0.96 3.09
C PHE A 23 9.34 0.52 3.00
N MET A 24 8.25 0.92 3.68
CA MET A 24 7.86 2.33 3.75
C MET A 24 8.91 3.16 4.49
N GLU A 25 9.45 2.63 5.59
CA GLU A 25 10.52 3.28 6.36
C GLU A 25 11.78 3.49 5.51
N GLU A 26 12.18 2.51 4.69
CA GLU A 26 13.31 2.67 3.76
C GLU A 26 13.01 3.73 2.69
N ILE A 27 11.81 3.71 2.10
CA ILE A 27 11.40 4.71 1.10
C ILE A 27 11.45 6.14 1.70
N GLU A 28 10.99 6.30 2.93
CA GLU A 28 11.01 7.58 3.66
C GLU A 28 12.44 8.03 3.99
N LEU A 29 13.32 7.10 4.38
CA LEU A 29 14.74 7.37 4.65
C LEU A 29 15.44 8.00 3.44
N HIS A 30 15.13 7.50 2.23
CA HIS A 30 15.66 8.05 0.96
C HIS A 30 14.89 9.27 0.45
N LYS A 31 13.90 9.76 1.20
CA LYS A 31 13.03 10.90 0.83
C LYS A 31 12.33 10.68 -0.51
N ILE A 32 12.00 9.43 -0.83
CA ILE A 32 11.31 9.07 -2.05
C ILE A 32 9.81 9.18 -1.81
N GLN A 33 9.09 9.77 -2.76
CA GLN A 33 7.64 9.87 -2.66
C GLN A 33 6.97 8.52 -2.89
N TYR A 34 5.92 8.24 -2.11
CA TYR A 34 5.05 7.09 -2.33
C TYR A 34 3.59 7.42 -2.03
N ASP A 35 2.68 6.70 -2.69
CA ASP A 35 1.26 6.65 -2.32
C ASP A 35 0.96 5.28 -1.70
N LEU A 36 0.18 5.25 -0.62
CA LEU A 36 -0.40 4.04 -0.04
C LEU A 36 -1.92 4.04 -0.26
N ILE A 37 -2.40 3.15 -1.13
CA ILE A 37 -3.80 3.04 -1.52
C ILE A 37 -4.38 1.76 -0.91
N TRP A 38 -5.32 1.90 0.01
CA TRP A 38 -6.08 0.77 0.55
C TRP A 38 -7.17 0.37 -0.44
N LEU A 39 -6.99 -0.78 -1.11
CA LEU A 39 -7.96 -1.30 -2.08
C LEU A 39 -9.28 -1.67 -1.40
N TYR A 40 -9.23 -2.15 -0.16
CA TYR A 40 -10.42 -2.51 0.60
C TYR A 40 -11.33 -1.31 0.91
N ASP A 41 -10.77 -0.11 1.00
CA ASP A 41 -11.53 1.13 1.21
C ASP A 41 -12.14 1.65 -0.12
N LYS A 42 -11.86 1.00 -1.26
CA LYS A 42 -12.35 1.39 -2.57
C LYS A 42 -13.48 0.47 -3.03
N HIS A 43 -14.42 1.06 -3.76
CA HIS A 43 -15.31 0.28 -4.61
C HIS A 43 -14.54 -0.11 -5.88
N ILE A 44 -14.41 -1.41 -6.12
CA ILE A 44 -13.70 -1.97 -7.28
C ILE A 44 -14.69 -2.83 -8.06
N GLU A 45 -14.97 -2.41 -9.29
CA GLU A 45 -15.83 -3.13 -10.22
C GLU A 45 -15.15 -4.42 -10.70
N PRO A 46 -15.92 -5.46 -11.09
CA PRO A 46 -15.37 -6.67 -11.68
C PRO A 46 -14.62 -6.38 -12.98
N CYS A 47 -13.63 -7.22 -13.29
CA CYS A 47 -12.92 -7.15 -14.58
C CYS A 47 -13.85 -7.57 -15.72
N THR A 48 -13.84 -6.82 -16.83
CA THR A 48 -14.74 -7.01 -17.99
C THR A 48 -14.01 -7.31 -19.31
N ALA A 49 -12.72 -7.64 -19.24
CA ALA A 49 -11.86 -7.92 -20.38
C ALA A 49 -12.10 -9.30 -21.02
#